data_AF-A0AAW9CVA4-F1
#
_entry.id   AF-A0AAW9CVA4-F1
#
_cell.length_a   1.000
_cell.length_b   1.000
_cell.length_c   1.000
_cell.angle_alpha   90.00
_cell.angle_beta   90.00
_cell.angle_gamma   90.00
#
_symmetry.space_group_name_H-M   'P 1'
#
loop_
_entity.id
_entity.type
_entity.pdbx_description
1 polymer ?
#
loop_
_entity_poly.entity_id
_entity_poly.type
_entity_poly.pdbx_seq_one_letter_code
_entity_poly.pdbx_strand_id
1 'polypeptide(L)'
;MLDSNVWIDILVFDDPDARPIRDALETGAITALIDVRCLIELERVLDYPQFKAREVDKAAALATVARLSVRVAGPGRGDARAAAATDAGANASPALAASPEHVPDAGDALNGSDVQHASDAQAGRARPSPPADAAAPFPADDAPPRPLPKCRDRDDQKFLELAYAARADWLVSKDRALLKLTRRTERDFGFRIAQPAPFAARALATDASKPA
;
A
#
# COMPACT_ATOMS: atom_id res chain seq x y z
N MET A 1 4.27 1.91 7.58
CA MET A 1 4.15 0.45 7.82
C MET A 1 5.03 0.08 9.02
N LEU A 2 4.50 -0.64 10.01
CA LEU A 2 5.27 -1.16 11.16
C LEU A 2 5.33 -2.69 11.05
N ASP A 3 6.50 -3.28 11.18
CA ASP A 3 6.62 -4.75 11.23
C ASP A 3 5.99 -5.33 12.52
N SER A 4 5.83 -6.65 12.57
CA SER A 4 5.25 -7.34 13.72
C SER A 4 6.10 -7.15 14.99
N ASN A 5 7.43 -7.07 14.89
CA ASN A 5 8.31 -6.90 16.05
C ASN A 5 8.12 -5.51 16.70
N VAL A 6 7.99 -4.46 15.91
CA VAL A 6 7.72 -3.10 16.39
C VAL A 6 6.34 -3.02 17.04
N TRP A 7 5.33 -3.73 16.52
CA TRP A 7 4.05 -3.86 17.22
C TRP A 7 4.21 -4.56 18.58
N ILE A 8 4.97 -5.65 18.64
CA ILE A 8 5.22 -6.35 19.91
C ILE A 8 5.98 -5.45 20.91
N ASP A 9 6.95 -4.67 20.45
CA ASP A 9 7.67 -3.70 21.26
C ASP A 9 6.73 -2.65 21.87
N ILE A 10 5.76 -2.17 21.10
CA ILE A 10 4.74 -1.21 21.54
C ILE A 10 3.74 -1.86 22.52
N LEU A 11 3.24 -3.06 22.21
CA LEU A 11 2.09 -3.67 22.89
C LEU A 11 2.48 -4.48 24.13
N VAL A 12 3.67 -5.09 24.12
CA VAL A 12 4.06 -6.09 25.13
C VAL A 12 5.25 -5.62 25.96
N PHE A 13 6.22 -4.99 25.33
CA PHE A 13 7.48 -4.65 25.99
C PHE A 13 7.56 -3.21 26.48
N ASP A 14 6.71 -2.31 25.96
CA ASP A 14 6.81 -0.87 26.21
C ASP A 14 8.25 -0.36 26.00
N ASP A 15 8.83 -0.82 24.88
CA ASP A 15 10.22 -0.55 24.51
C ASP A 15 10.44 0.96 24.36
N PRO A 16 11.48 1.53 25.01
CA PRO A 16 11.72 2.97 25.01
C PRO A 16 11.98 3.55 23.61
N ASP A 17 12.54 2.78 22.69
CA ASP A 17 12.78 3.21 21.31
C ASP A 17 11.48 3.21 20.48
N ALA A 18 10.45 2.48 20.93
CA ALA A 18 9.14 2.39 20.28
C ALA A 18 8.09 3.35 20.90
N ARG A 19 8.30 3.84 22.13
CA ARG A 19 7.38 4.79 22.79
C ARG A 19 7.07 6.03 21.96
N PRO A 20 8.05 6.73 21.33
CA PRO A 20 7.75 7.89 20.50
C PRO A 20 6.85 7.56 19.31
N ILE A 21 6.95 6.32 18.79
CA ILE A 21 6.08 5.84 17.70
C ILE A 21 4.66 5.66 18.21
N ARG A 22 4.49 5.05 19.40
CA ARG A 22 3.17 4.90 20.03
C ARG A 22 2.52 6.27 20.28
N ASP A 23 3.26 7.22 20.84
CA ASP A 23 2.75 8.57 21.12
C ASP A 23 2.35 9.30 19.82
N ALA A 24 3.15 9.16 18.76
CA ALA A 24 2.84 9.72 17.45
C ALA A 24 1.61 9.08 16.79
N LEU A 25 1.38 7.78 17.00
CA LEU A 25 0.15 7.11 16.55
C LEU A 25 -1.07 7.57 17.35
N GLU A 26 -0.93 7.74 18.67
CA GLU A 26 -2.03 8.16 19.55
C GLU A 26 -2.47 9.61 19.29
N THR A 27 -1.53 10.48 18.94
CA THR A 27 -1.79 11.87 18.56
C THR A 27 -2.22 12.03 17.10
N GLY A 28 -2.08 10.98 16.28
CA GLY A 28 -2.35 11.03 14.84
C GLY A 28 -1.28 11.75 14.02
N ALA A 29 -0.11 12.05 14.62
CA ALA A 29 1.04 12.63 13.91
C ALA A 29 1.58 11.69 12.84
N ILE A 30 1.42 10.38 13.03
CA ILE A 30 1.69 9.37 12.00
C ILE A 30 0.52 8.41 11.88
N THR A 31 0.40 7.78 10.71
CA THR A 31 -0.57 6.70 10.46
C THR A 31 0.15 5.38 10.24
N ALA A 32 -0.15 4.35 11.05
CA ALA A 32 0.28 2.99 10.75
C ALA A 32 -0.64 2.35 9.72
N LEU A 33 -0.06 1.54 8.83
CA LEU A 33 -0.80 0.77 7.83
C LEU A 33 -0.69 -0.71 8.19
N ILE A 34 -1.75 -1.49 7.99
CA ILE A 34 -1.73 -2.94 8.20
C ILE A 34 -2.67 -3.65 7.22
N ASP A 35 -2.22 -4.76 6.64
CA ASP A 35 -3.08 -5.65 5.86
C ASP A 35 -3.52 -6.89 6.66
N VAL A 36 -4.34 -7.73 6.04
CA VAL A 36 -4.83 -8.96 6.68
C VAL A 36 -3.71 -9.98 6.94
N ARG A 37 -2.67 -10.02 6.10
CA ARG A 37 -1.55 -10.97 6.22
C ARG A 37 -0.66 -10.63 7.42
N CYS A 38 -0.44 -9.33 7.65
CA CYS A 38 0.31 -8.83 8.80
C CYS A 38 -0.47 -9.06 10.10
N LEU A 39 -1.79 -8.82 10.10
CA LEU A 39 -2.60 -9.07 11.29
C LEU A 39 -2.65 -10.56 11.67
N ILE A 40 -2.87 -11.46 10.70
CA ILE A 40 -2.91 -12.90 10.98
C ILE A 40 -1.61 -13.36 11.61
N GLU A 41 -0.47 -12.84 11.15
CA GLU A 41 0.80 -13.16 11.79
C GLU A 41 0.90 -12.59 13.20
N LEU A 42 0.59 -11.31 13.40
CA LEU A 42 0.66 -10.71 14.72
C LEU A 42 -0.25 -11.42 15.73
N GLU A 43 -1.44 -11.82 15.30
CA GLU A 43 -2.37 -12.63 16.10
C GLU A 43 -1.76 -13.96 16.52
N ARG A 44 -1.07 -14.66 15.60
CA ARG A 44 -0.37 -15.92 15.89
C ARG A 44 0.83 -15.70 16.80
N VAL A 45 1.59 -14.62 16.59
CA VAL A 45 2.76 -14.27 17.42
C VAL A 45 2.30 -14.07 18.86
N LEU A 46 1.21 -13.34 19.09
CA LEU A 46 0.65 -13.14 20.44
C LEU A 46 0.19 -14.44 21.11
N ASP A 47 -0.05 -15.51 20.35
CA ASP A 47 -0.39 -16.83 20.91
C ASP A 47 0.83 -17.66 21.34
N TYR A 48 2.06 -17.23 21.03
CA TYR A 48 3.26 -17.99 21.37
C TYR A 48 3.48 -18.09 22.88
N PRO A 49 4.02 -19.22 23.40
CA PRO A 49 4.13 -19.47 24.84
C PRO A 49 4.83 -18.35 25.63
N GLN A 50 5.86 -17.73 25.06
CA GLN A 50 6.61 -16.65 25.71
C GLN A 50 5.78 -15.37 25.93
N PHE A 51 4.73 -15.12 25.13
CA PHE A 51 3.85 -13.97 25.32
C PHE A 51 2.67 -14.31 26.22
N LYS A 52 2.16 -15.54 26.14
CA LYS A 52 1.17 -16.05 27.10
C LYS A 52 1.69 -16.07 28.53
N ALA A 53 2.95 -16.44 28.73
CA ALA A 53 3.60 -16.42 30.03
C ALA A 53 3.74 -15.01 30.64
N ARG A 54 3.56 -13.95 29.84
CA ARG A 54 3.57 -12.56 30.28
C ARG A 54 2.17 -12.00 30.52
N GLU A 55 1.14 -12.85 30.49
CA GLU A 55 -0.27 -12.47 30.70
C GLU A 55 -0.73 -11.35 29.75
N VAL A 56 -0.21 -11.33 28.51
CA VAL A 56 -0.62 -10.35 27.50
C VAL A 56 -2.10 -10.54 27.18
N ASP A 57 -2.91 -9.51 27.41
CA ASP A 57 -4.28 -9.47 26.92
C ASP A 57 -4.28 -9.31 25.40
N LYS A 58 -4.38 -10.45 24.71
CA LYS A 58 -4.42 -10.52 23.25
C LYS A 58 -5.56 -9.70 22.66
N ALA A 59 -6.73 -9.69 23.29
CA ALA A 59 -7.89 -8.95 22.78
C ALA A 59 -7.66 -7.44 22.87
N ALA A 60 -7.15 -6.95 24.01
CA ALA A 60 -6.79 -5.55 24.18
C ALA A 60 -5.63 -5.12 23.24
N ALA A 61 -4.64 -6.00 23.04
CA ALA A 61 -3.53 -5.75 22.11
C ALA A 61 -4.04 -5.58 20.67
N LEU A 62 -4.88 -6.51 20.19
CA LEU A 62 -5.46 -6.43 18.84
C LEU A 62 -6.42 -5.24 18.68
N ALA A 63 -7.18 -4.90 19.73
CA ALA A 63 -8.01 -3.70 19.74
C ALA A 63 -7.15 -2.42 19.62
N THR A 64 -5.99 -2.39 20.28
CA THR A 64 -5.03 -1.28 20.17
C THR A 64 -4.48 -1.17 18.75
N VAL A 65 -4.07 -2.28 18.13
CA VAL A 65 -3.64 -2.28 16.72
C VAL A 65 -4.75 -1.76 15.81
N ALA A 66 -5.98 -2.24 15.99
CA ALA A 66 -7.13 -1.81 15.18
C ALA A 66 -7.40 -0.29 15.32
N ARG A 67 -7.22 0.27 16.52
CA ARG A 67 -7.38 1.70 16.78
C ARG A 67 -6.24 2.54 16.20
N LEU A 68 -5.01 2.05 16.26
CA LEU A 68 -3.80 2.81 15.89
C LEU A 68 -3.37 2.59 14.43
N SER A 69 -4.09 1.79 13.65
CA SER A 69 -3.72 1.52 12.26
C SER A 69 -4.88 1.63 11.30
N VAL A 70 -4.57 2.01 10.07
CA VAL A 70 -5.48 1.97 8.94
C VAL A 70 -5.32 0.63 8.22
N ARG A 71 -6.46 -0.04 8.02
CA ARG A 71 -6.53 -1.26 7.22
C ARG A 71 -6.37 -0.94 5.75
N VAL A 72 -5.41 -1.60 5.10
CA VAL A 72 -5.21 -1.50 3.66
C VAL A 72 -5.52 -2.85 3.03
N ALA A 73 -6.18 -2.83 1.86
CA ALA A 73 -6.33 -4.03 1.06
C ALA A 73 -4.93 -4.54 0.66
N GLY A 74 -4.64 -5.81 0.92
CA GLY A 74 -3.42 -6.42 0.39
C GLY A 74 -3.44 -6.41 -1.14
N PRO A 75 -2.27 -6.42 -1.81
CA PRO A 75 -2.24 -6.59 -3.25
C PRO A 75 -3.05 -7.82 -3.62
N GLY A 76 -4.01 -7.66 -4.54
CA GLY A 76 -4.81 -8.79 -5.00
C GLY A 76 -3.86 -9.86 -5.51
N ARG A 77 -4.17 -11.15 -5.29
CA ARG A 77 -3.34 -12.27 -5.80
C ARG A 77 -3.03 -12.18 -7.31
N GLY A 78 -3.71 -11.31 -8.06
CA GLY A 78 -3.48 -11.02 -9.48
C GLY A 78 -2.38 -10.00 -9.82
N ASP A 79 -2.00 -9.11 -8.90
CA ASP A 79 -1.17 -7.93 -9.27
C ASP A 79 0.34 -8.22 -9.23
N ALA A 80 0.75 -9.20 -8.41
CA ALA A 80 2.17 -9.58 -8.29
C ALA A 80 2.69 -10.42 -9.47
N ARG A 81 1.82 -11.05 -10.27
CA ARG A 81 2.23 -11.92 -11.39
C ARG A 81 2.55 -11.15 -12.67
N ALA A 82 2.03 -9.92 -12.82
CA ALA A 82 2.32 -9.07 -13.97
C ALA A 82 3.76 -8.53 -13.98
N ALA A 83 4.41 -8.41 -12.81
CA ALA A 83 5.78 -7.89 -12.70
C ALA A 83 6.90 -8.94 -12.92
N ALA A 84 6.56 -10.22 -13.10
CA ALA A 84 7.51 -11.33 -13.12
C ALA A 84 7.62 -12.07 -14.47
N ALA A 85 6.94 -11.61 -15.52
CA ALA A 85 6.82 -12.34 -16.79
C ALA A 85 7.23 -11.51 -18.01
N THR A 86 8.44 -10.93 -18.03
CA THR A 86 9.11 -10.53 -19.27
C THR A 86 10.64 -10.66 -19.12
N ASP A 87 11.13 -11.89 -19.03
CA ASP A 87 12.45 -12.25 -19.56
C ASP A 87 12.46 -13.75 -19.87
N ALA A 88 12.13 -14.08 -21.11
CA ALA A 88 12.44 -15.35 -21.73
C ALA A 88 12.50 -15.11 -23.25
N GLY A 89 13.64 -14.63 -23.71
CA GLY A 89 14.00 -14.73 -25.13
C GLY A 89 14.23 -16.19 -25.50
N ALA A 90 13.43 -16.72 -26.42
CA ALA A 90 13.74 -17.94 -27.17
C ALA A 90 13.02 -17.92 -28.54
N ASN A 91 13.76 -17.41 -29.52
CA ASN A 91 13.85 -17.85 -30.92
C ASN A 91 12.76 -18.80 -31.48
N ALA A 92 11.98 -18.31 -32.46
CA ALA A 92 11.43 -19.14 -33.54
C ALA A 92 11.02 -18.28 -34.76
N SER A 93 11.37 -18.74 -35.96
CA SER A 93 10.82 -18.34 -37.26
C SER A 93 10.99 -19.53 -38.22
N PRO A 94 10.24 -19.62 -39.35
CA PRO A 94 8.86 -19.21 -39.62
C PRO A 94 8.06 -20.29 -40.43
N ALA A 95 6.88 -19.90 -40.96
CA ALA A 95 6.01 -20.55 -41.98
C ALA A 95 4.94 -21.54 -41.42
N LEU A 96 3.70 -21.65 -41.93
CA LEU A 96 3.13 -21.47 -43.28
C LEU A 96 1.61 -21.10 -43.23
N ALA A 97 1.20 -20.30 -44.23
CA ALA A 97 -0.10 -20.19 -44.95
C ALA A 97 -1.44 -20.72 -44.36
N ALA A 98 -2.49 -19.88 -44.38
CA ALA A 98 -3.56 -19.88 -45.40
C ALA A 98 -4.80 -19.06 -44.95
N SER A 99 -5.32 -18.27 -45.89
CA SER A 99 -6.43 -17.30 -45.87
C SER A 99 -7.86 -17.94 -45.94
N PRO A 100 -8.98 -17.22 -46.22
CA PRO A 100 -9.51 -15.92 -45.76
C PRO A 100 -11.06 -15.92 -45.46
N GLU A 101 -11.61 -14.70 -45.27
CA GLU A 101 -12.98 -14.21 -45.61
C GLU A 101 -14.07 -14.20 -44.53
N HIS A 102 -14.64 -13.02 -44.21
CA HIS A 102 -15.84 -12.46 -44.87
C HIS A 102 -16.38 -11.20 -44.14
N VAL A 103 -16.49 -10.08 -44.87
CA VAL A 103 -17.31 -8.86 -44.64
C VAL A 103 -17.59 -8.35 -46.07
N PRO A 104 -18.78 -7.91 -46.52
CA PRO A 104 -19.61 -6.79 -46.00
C PRO A 104 -21.15 -7.10 -46.08
N ASP A 105 -22.13 -6.23 -45.81
CA ASP A 105 -22.39 -4.92 -46.40
C ASP A 105 -23.61 -4.18 -45.76
N ALA A 106 -23.62 -2.90 -46.07
CA ALA A 106 -24.44 -1.73 -45.78
C ALA A 106 -25.97 -1.84 -45.60
N GLY A 107 -26.49 -0.83 -44.89
CA GLY A 107 -27.88 -0.40 -44.89
C GLY A 107 -27.97 1.08 -44.51
N ASP A 108 -28.25 1.89 -45.51
CA ASP A 108 -28.19 3.36 -45.60
C ASP A 108 -29.45 4.08 -45.02
N ALA A 109 -29.36 5.42 -44.99
CA ALA A 109 -30.44 6.40 -45.12
C ALA A 109 -31.24 6.91 -43.89
N LEU A 110 -30.78 8.07 -43.39
CA LEU A 110 -31.42 9.40 -43.50
C LEU A 110 -32.94 9.61 -43.20
N ASN A 111 -33.21 10.53 -42.26
CA ASN A 111 -33.85 11.85 -42.46
C ASN A 111 -35.08 12.21 -41.60
N GLY A 112 -35.14 13.50 -41.18
CA GLY A 112 -36.35 14.28 -40.86
C GLY A 112 -36.58 14.54 -39.36
N SER A 113 -36.30 15.74 -38.81
CA SER A 113 -37.23 16.90 -38.65
C SER A 113 -38.47 16.54 -37.79
N ASP A 114 -38.88 17.24 -36.72
CA ASP A 114 -38.90 18.69 -36.49
C ASP A 114 -39.48 19.01 -35.07
N VAL A 115 -39.22 20.23 -34.60
CA VAL A 115 -39.90 21.10 -33.58
C VAL A 115 -40.23 20.71 -32.12
N GLN A 116 -39.77 21.62 -31.24
CA GLN A 116 -40.24 22.15 -29.95
C GLN A 116 -41.44 21.53 -29.20
N HIS A 117 -41.30 21.35 -27.87
CA HIS A 117 -41.91 22.23 -26.85
C HIS A 117 -41.30 22.03 -25.44
N ALA A 118 -41.16 23.15 -24.72
CA ALA A 118 -40.70 23.24 -23.35
C ALA A 118 -41.76 22.77 -22.34
N SER A 119 -41.33 22.20 -21.21
CA SER A 119 -41.86 22.57 -19.88
C SER A 119 -41.01 22.06 -18.73
N ASP A 120 -40.91 22.95 -17.75
CA ASP A 120 -40.41 22.89 -16.38
C ASP A 120 -40.32 21.53 -15.68
N ALA A 121 -39.18 21.27 -15.06
CA ALA A 121 -39.13 20.61 -13.74
C ALA A 121 -37.80 20.95 -13.03
N GLN A 122 -37.94 21.77 -11.99
CA GLN A 122 -36.89 22.20 -11.08
C GLN A 122 -36.61 21.14 -10.00
N ALA A 123 -35.39 21.20 -9.46
CA ALA A 123 -34.91 20.63 -8.20
C ALA A 123 -34.13 19.29 -8.25
N GLY A 124 -32.93 19.33 -8.84
CA GLY A 124 -31.82 18.44 -8.48
C GLY A 124 -30.79 19.22 -7.65
N ARG A 125 -30.65 18.90 -6.35
CA ARG A 125 -29.61 19.48 -5.48
C ARG A 125 -28.22 19.18 -6.07
N ALA A 126 -27.53 20.21 -6.54
CA ALA A 126 -26.11 20.13 -6.87
C ALA A 126 -25.31 19.73 -5.61
N ARG A 127 -24.49 18.68 -5.72
CA ARG A 127 -23.44 18.42 -4.73
C ARG A 127 -22.41 19.55 -4.85
N PRO A 128 -21.96 20.17 -3.75
CA PRO A 128 -20.85 21.12 -3.83
C PRO A 128 -19.58 20.40 -4.30
N SER A 129 -18.90 20.97 -5.28
CA SER A 129 -17.54 20.58 -5.66
C SER A 129 -16.61 20.75 -4.46
N PRO A 130 -15.68 19.80 -4.18
CA PRO A 130 -14.66 20.02 -3.16
C PRO A 130 -13.74 21.18 -3.56
N PRO A 131 -13.16 21.91 -2.59
CA PRO A 131 -12.25 23.01 -2.90
C PRO A 131 -11.02 22.51 -3.65
N ALA A 132 -10.58 23.31 -4.61
CA ALA A 132 -9.41 23.08 -5.43
C ALA A 132 -8.14 23.17 -4.58
N ASP A 133 -7.77 22.04 -3.98
CA ASP A 133 -6.39 21.68 -3.70
C ASP A 133 -6.25 20.16 -3.89
N ALA A 134 -6.72 19.70 -5.06
CA ALA A 134 -6.41 18.37 -5.54
C ALA A 134 -4.93 18.37 -5.90
N ALA A 135 -4.12 17.80 -5.03
CA ALA A 135 -2.74 17.45 -5.32
C ALA A 135 -2.65 16.90 -6.75
N ALA A 136 -1.83 17.55 -7.57
CA ALA A 136 -1.65 17.21 -8.96
C ALA A 136 -1.44 15.68 -9.11
N PRO A 137 -2.05 15.02 -10.12
CA PRO A 137 -1.74 13.63 -10.39
C PRO A 137 -0.24 13.54 -10.68
N PHE A 138 0.47 12.81 -9.83
CA PHE A 138 1.88 12.50 -10.05
C PHE A 138 2.06 11.95 -11.46
N PRO A 139 3.13 12.35 -12.19
CA PRO A 139 3.34 11.89 -13.55
C PRO A 139 3.32 10.36 -13.55
N ALA A 140 2.41 9.79 -14.35
CA ALA A 140 2.39 8.37 -14.59
C ALA A 140 3.69 8.02 -15.30
N ASP A 141 4.61 7.38 -14.57
CA ASP A 141 5.78 6.79 -15.18
C ASP A 141 5.28 5.57 -15.95
N ASP A 142 5.15 5.67 -17.28
CA ASP A 142 4.64 4.62 -18.18
C ASP A 142 5.56 3.39 -18.27
N ALA A 143 6.67 3.38 -17.51
CA ALA A 143 7.53 2.22 -17.35
C ALA A 143 6.86 1.17 -16.44
N PRO A 144 6.91 -0.13 -16.80
CA PRO A 144 6.36 -1.18 -15.95
C PRO A 144 7.03 -1.12 -14.56
N PRO A 145 6.25 -1.24 -13.47
CA PRO A 145 6.78 -1.11 -12.12
C PRO A 145 7.89 -2.14 -11.94
N ARG A 146 9.09 -1.66 -11.58
CA ARG A 146 10.24 -2.52 -11.31
C ARG A 146 9.84 -3.54 -10.23
N PRO A 147 10.25 -4.81 -10.35
CA PRO A 147 9.91 -5.78 -9.33
C PRO A 147 10.56 -5.41 -8.00
N LEU A 148 9.78 -5.45 -6.92
CA LEU A 148 10.27 -5.20 -5.57
C LEU A 148 11.49 -6.11 -5.25
N PRO A 149 12.46 -5.62 -4.45
CA PRO A 149 13.54 -6.46 -4.00
C PRO A 149 13.00 -7.63 -3.21
N LYS A 150 13.55 -8.82 -3.45
CA LYS A 150 13.22 -9.99 -2.65
C LYS A 150 13.91 -9.89 -1.29
N CYS A 151 13.13 -9.93 -0.22
CA CYS A 151 13.66 -10.15 1.11
C CYS A 151 14.22 -11.58 1.20
N ARG A 152 15.32 -11.74 1.96
CA ARG A 152 15.91 -13.08 2.18
C ARG A 152 15.01 -13.92 3.08
N ASP A 153 14.32 -13.28 4.02
CA ASP A 153 13.24 -13.88 4.77
C ASP A 153 11.95 -13.79 3.94
N ARG A 154 11.31 -14.95 3.72
CA ARG A 154 10.10 -15.02 2.88
C ARG A 154 8.88 -14.47 3.60
N ASP A 155 8.83 -14.58 4.92
CA ASP A 155 7.70 -14.10 5.71
C ASP A 155 7.68 -12.58 5.78
N ASP A 156 8.86 -11.96 5.69
CA ASP A 156 9.03 -10.50 5.69
C ASP A 156 8.76 -9.83 4.33
N GLN A 157 8.64 -10.61 3.25
CA GLN A 157 8.37 -10.05 1.91
C GLN A 157 7.09 -9.21 1.87
N LYS A 158 6.06 -9.64 2.62
CA LYS A 158 4.76 -8.96 2.67
C LYS A 158 4.85 -7.53 3.21
N PHE A 159 5.86 -7.22 4.04
CA PHE A 159 6.06 -5.88 4.59
C PHE A 159 6.52 -4.90 3.52
N LEU A 160 7.40 -5.34 2.62
CA LEU A 160 7.83 -4.56 1.45
C LEU A 160 6.68 -4.34 0.48
N GLU A 161 5.92 -5.40 0.21
CA GLU A 161 4.75 -5.34 -0.68
C GLU A 161 3.69 -4.38 -0.15
N LEU A 162 3.37 -4.44 1.14
CA LEU A 162 2.41 -3.53 1.75
C LEU A 162 2.92 -2.08 1.77
N ALA A 163 4.19 -1.86 2.17
CA ALA A 163 4.76 -0.52 2.17
C ALA A 163 4.72 0.11 0.77
N TYR A 164 5.05 -0.66 -0.27
CA TYR A 164 5.01 -0.18 -1.66
C TYR A 164 3.59 0.03 -2.18
N ALA A 165 2.71 -0.98 -2.05
CA ALA A 165 1.35 -0.92 -2.59
C ALA A 165 0.53 0.21 -1.94
N ALA A 166 0.75 0.45 -0.64
CA ALA A 166 0.07 1.50 0.10
C ALA A 166 0.79 2.87 0.05
N ARG A 167 1.89 2.99 -0.72
CA ARG A 167 2.73 4.19 -0.81
C ARG A 167 3.14 4.74 0.56
N ALA A 168 3.55 3.87 1.47
CA ALA A 168 4.04 4.28 2.77
C ALA A 168 5.39 5.02 2.65
N ASP A 169 5.59 6.10 3.40
CA ASP A 169 6.89 6.78 3.45
C ASP A 169 7.96 5.95 4.17
N TRP A 170 7.52 5.13 5.13
CA TRP A 170 8.39 4.35 6.02
C TRP A 170 7.89 2.93 6.22
N LEU A 171 8.84 1.99 6.21
CA LEU A 171 8.76 0.68 6.84
C LEU A 171 9.66 0.68 8.08
N VAL A 172 9.07 0.61 9.27
CA VAL A 172 9.81 0.55 10.52
C VAL A 172 10.00 -0.93 10.90
N SER A 173 11.25 -1.35 11.03
CA SER A 173 11.60 -2.75 11.31
C SER A 173 12.93 -2.88 12.05
N LYS A 174 13.02 -3.91 12.91
CA LYS A 174 14.27 -4.34 13.55
C LYS A 174 14.98 -5.49 12.80
N ASP A 175 14.38 -6.03 11.73
CA ASP A 175 14.91 -7.18 11.00
C ASP A 175 16.13 -6.85 10.11
N ARG A 176 17.15 -7.73 10.15
CA ARG A 176 18.41 -7.50 9.43
C ARG A 176 18.30 -7.77 7.94
N ALA A 177 17.39 -8.64 7.49
CA ALA A 177 17.15 -8.89 6.08
C ALA A 177 16.44 -7.69 5.42
N LEU A 178 15.44 -7.10 6.09
CA LEU A 178 14.79 -5.86 5.66
C LEU A 178 15.74 -4.66 5.67
N LEU A 179 16.53 -4.47 6.74
CA LEU A 179 17.48 -3.36 6.85
C LEU A 179 18.59 -3.39 5.77
N LYS A 180 18.90 -4.55 5.19
CA LYS A 180 19.82 -4.64 4.04
C LYS A 180 19.25 -4.02 2.76
N LEU A 181 17.93 -3.80 2.70
CA LEU A 181 17.22 -3.28 1.54
C LEU A 181 17.03 -1.75 1.58
N THR A 182 17.42 -1.06 2.67
CA THR A 182 17.20 0.38 2.86
C THR A 182 17.63 1.22 1.65
N ARG A 183 18.87 1.04 1.16
CA ARG A 183 19.39 1.84 0.04
C ARG A 183 18.61 1.66 -1.26
N ARG A 184 18.17 0.43 -1.53
CA ARG A 184 17.46 0.10 -2.77
C ARG A 184 16.00 0.55 -2.72
N THR A 185 15.35 0.36 -1.58
CA THR A 185 13.95 0.78 -1.36
C THR A 185 13.80 2.30 -1.44
N GLU A 186 14.71 3.05 -0.81
CA GLU A 186 14.67 4.52 -0.87
C GLU A 186 14.93 5.04 -2.29
N ARG A 187 15.91 4.46 -3.01
CA ARG A 187 16.28 4.91 -4.37
C ARG A 187 15.24 4.56 -5.43
N ASP A 188 14.74 3.32 -5.42
CA ASP A 188 13.99 2.76 -6.55
C ASP A 188 12.47 2.67 -6.28
N PHE A 189 12.04 2.76 -5.01
CA PHE A 189 10.65 2.47 -4.61
C PHE A 189 10.02 3.56 -3.74
N GLY A 190 10.77 4.60 -3.38
CA GLY A 190 10.22 5.81 -2.74
C GLY A 190 9.87 5.67 -1.26
N PHE A 191 10.26 4.58 -0.59
CA PHE A 191 10.04 4.42 0.86
C PHE A 191 11.33 4.04 1.58
N ARG A 192 11.43 4.44 2.86
CA ARG A 192 12.61 4.22 3.70
C ARG A 192 12.40 3.04 4.65
N ILE A 193 13.48 2.33 4.96
CA ILE A 193 13.49 1.30 6.00
C ILE A 193 14.41 1.74 7.14
N ALA A 194 13.88 1.76 8.36
CA ALA A 194 14.64 2.13 9.56
C ALA A 194 14.18 1.37 10.81
N GLN A 195 15.07 1.27 11.79
CA GLN A 195 14.73 0.85 13.14
C GLN A 195 13.92 1.93 13.89
N PRO A 196 13.25 1.60 15.01
CA PRO A 196 12.41 2.54 15.74
C PRO A 196 13.07 3.86 16.13
N ALA A 197 14.22 3.83 16.80
CA ALA A 197 14.91 5.06 17.22
C ALA A 197 15.34 5.95 16.03
N PRO A 198 16.00 5.43 14.97
CA PRO A 198 16.28 6.23 13.78
C PRO A 198 15.04 6.76 13.04
N PHE A 199 13.94 6.01 13.05
CA PHE A 199 12.66 6.48 12.50
C PHE A 199 12.13 7.64 13.33
N ALA A 200 12.03 7.49 14.65
CA ALA A 200 11.53 8.52 15.55
C ALA A 200 12.35 9.82 15.42
N ALA A 201 13.68 9.71 15.38
CA ALA A 201 14.57 10.87 15.24
C ALA A 201 14.42 11.61 13.90
N ARG A 202 14.06 10.91 12.81
CA ARG A 202 14.01 11.51 11.46
C ARG A 202 12.60 11.93 11.06
N ALA A 203 11.61 11.08 11.30
CA ALA A 203 10.24 11.31 10.90
C ALA A 203 9.53 12.28 11.86
N LEU A 204 9.62 12.02 13.17
CA LEU A 204 8.85 12.75 14.16
C LEU A 204 9.45 14.12 14.53
N ALA A 205 10.76 14.30 14.32
CA ALA A 205 11.41 15.59 14.51
C ALA A 205 11.11 16.60 13.39
N THR A 206 10.73 16.12 12.19
CA THR A 206 10.49 16.97 11.02
C THR A 206 9.15 17.71 11.11
N ASP A 207 8.12 17.07 11.71
CA ASP A 207 6.78 17.67 11.84
C ASP A 207 6.66 18.74 12.94
N ALA A 208 7.60 18.78 13.89
CA ALA A 208 7.63 19.81 14.92
C ALA A 208 8.03 21.20 14.39
N SER A 209 8.52 21.31 13.14
CA SER A 209 9.07 22.55 12.59
C SER A 209 8.15 23.30 11.61
N LYS A 210 6.90 22.85 11.40
CA LYS A 210 5.95 23.56 10.53
C LYS A 210 5.02 24.44 11.39
N PRO A 211 5.17 25.78 11.42
CA PRO A 211 4.19 26.63 12.09
C PRO A 211 2.88 26.64 11.27
N ALA A 212 1.77 26.67 12.00
CA ALA A 212 0.40 26.79 11.48
C ALA A 212 0.16 28.13 10.77
#